data_AF-A0A0N4XHC1-F1
#
_entry.id   AF-A0A0N4XHC1-F1
#
_cell.length_a   1.000
_cell.length_b   1.000
_cell.length_c   1.000
_cell.angle_alpha   90.00
_cell.angle_beta   90.00
_cell.angle_gamma   90.00
#
_symmetry.space_group_name_H-M   'P 1'
#
loop_
_entity.id
_entity.type
_entity.pdbx_description
1 polymer ?
#
loop_
_entity_poly.entity_id
_entity_poly.type
_entity_poly.pdbx_seq_one_letter_code
_entity_poly.pdbx_strand_id
1 'polypeptide(L)'
;MLILIAIFIGLAYYYKVLSEKKEKDKALYDVIAKRQKERSISLDMAKESAEKLNSSRRDEIAKWNFKDLREVLRTYQWKALQAHEKTNCITLFIQEAEQWAAEWDRKAAESGFRKPAFFGIPISLKECISDLFHLFKQTFLNLCSRTAAVTQFTVGVTNSPLNRERTSGGSTGGEAALLAAGGSIIGIGGDVGGSIRIPCHFTGMAGIKPSSLRFSHRNSHGAVPGRPLVNANEGPMAKDIKTCVEFLKEVRSLDLI
;
A
#
# COMPACT_ATOMS: atom_id res chain seq x y z
N MET A 1 -36.14 7.14 49.18
CA MET A 1 -36.51 6.10 48.19
C MET A 1 -36.05 6.45 46.77
N LEU A 2 -36.41 7.63 46.22
CA LEU A 2 -36.04 8.03 44.84
C LEU A 2 -34.53 8.11 44.57
N ILE A 3 -33.73 8.63 45.51
CA ILE A 3 -32.27 8.72 45.37
C ILE A 3 -31.62 7.32 45.24
N LEU A 4 -32.08 6.35 46.02
CA LEU A 4 -31.58 4.98 45.94
C LEU A 4 -31.92 4.34 44.58
N ILE A 5 -33.14 4.53 44.08
CA ILE A 5 -33.55 4.04 42.75
C ILE A 5 -32.68 4.66 41.65
N ALA A 6 -32.41 5.96 41.69
CA ALA A 6 -31.56 6.64 40.73
C ALA A 6 -30.11 6.10 40.76
N ILE A 7 -29.56 5.84 41.95
CA ILE A 7 -28.23 5.22 42.10
C ILE A 7 -28.22 3.80 41.50
N PHE A 8 -29.24 2.98 41.77
CA PHE A 8 -29.33 1.63 41.21
C PHE A 8 -29.42 1.63 39.69
N ILE A 9 -30.22 2.51 39.09
CA ILE A 9 -30.33 2.65 37.63
C ILE A 9 -28.99 3.13 37.04
N GLY A 10 -28.34 4.11 37.69
CA GLY A 10 -27.04 4.62 37.28
C GLY A 10 -25.96 3.55 37.31
N LEU A 11 -25.90 2.74 38.37
CA LEU A 11 -24.98 1.61 38.48
C LEU A 11 -25.27 0.55 37.41
N ALA A 12 -26.53 0.17 37.20
CA ALA A 12 -26.91 -0.80 36.17
C ALA A 12 -26.51 -0.33 34.77
N TYR A 13 -26.74 0.95 34.45
CA TYR A 13 -26.30 1.54 33.19
C TYR A 13 -24.77 1.56 33.06
N TYR A 14 -24.06 1.94 34.13
CA TYR A 14 -22.60 1.93 34.15
C TYR A 14 -22.03 0.52 33.91
N TYR A 15 -22.57 -0.50 34.58
CA TYR A 15 -22.19 -1.91 34.35
C TYR A 15 -22.48 -2.37 32.92
N LYS A 16 -23.61 -1.95 32.33
CA LYS A 16 -23.93 -2.23 30.92
C LYS A 16 -22.87 -1.62 29.99
N VAL A 17 -22.54 -0.34 30.16
CA VAL A 17 -21.51 0.35 29.34
C VAL A 17 -20.14 -0.31 29.49
N LEU A 18 -19.75 -0.73 30.71
CA LEU A 18 -18.51 -1.46 30.94
C LEU A 18 -18.50 -2.83 30.25
N SER A 19 -19.63 -3.56 30.28
CA SER A 19 -19.77 -4.86 29.61
C SER A 19 -19.63 -4.70 28.10
N GLU A 20 -20.36 -3.74 27.51
CA GLU A 20 -20.28 -3.44 26.07
C GLU A 20 -18.87 -3.00 25.66
N LYS A 21 -18.18 -2.20 26.48
CA LYS A 21 -16.79 -1.82 26.24
C LYS A 21 -15.88 -3.04 26.24
N LYS A 22 -16.02 -3.94 27.23
CA LYS A 22 -15.21 -5.16 27.32
C LYS A 22 -15.43 -6.08 26.11
N GLU A 23 -16.67 -6.20 25.62
CA GLU A 23 -16.99 -6.95 24.40
C GLU A 23 -16.35 -6.32 23.16
N LYS A 24 -16.45 -5.00 23.00
CA LYS A 24 -15.82 -4.27 21.88
C LYS A 24 -14.30 -4.38 21.92
N ASP A 25 -13.69 -4.26 23.10
CA ASP A 25 -12.25 -4.42 23.29
C ASP A 25 -11.81 -5.83 22.92
N LYS A 26 -12.54 -6.86 23.37
CA LYS A 26 -12.27 -8.25 22.98
C LYS A 26 -12.36 -8.45 21.47
N ALA A 27 -13.44 -7.97 20.83
CA ALA A 27 -13.61 -8.06 19.38
C ALA A 27 -12.48 -7.35 18.62
N LEU A 28 -12.03 -6.19 19.11
CA LEU A 28 -10.89 -5.47 18.56
C LEU A 28 -9.60 -6.28 18.66
N TYR A 29 -9.31 -6.88 19.82
CA TYR A 29 -8.13 -7.73 20.01
C TYR A 29 -8.15 -8.96 19.10
N ASP A 30 -9.31 -9.59 18.92
CA ASP A 30 -9.47 -10.73 18.00
C ASP A 30 -9.17 -10.32 16.56
N VAL A 31 -9.65 -9.15 16.12
CA VAL A 31 -9.34 -8.60 14.79
C VAL A 31 -7.85 -8.28 14.65
N ILE A 32 -7.23 -7.64 15.64
CA ILE A 32 -5.80 -7.33 15.63
C ILE A 32 -4.96 -8.61 15.52
N ALA A 33 -5.26 -9.61 16.35
CA ALA A 33 -4.54 -10.89 16.34
C ALA A 33 -4.67 -11.60 14.99
N LYS A 34 -5.86 -11.59 14.39
CA LYS A 34 -6.09 -12.11 13.04
C LYS A 34 -5.24 -11.38 12.00
N ARG A 35 -5.23 -10.04 12.01
CA ARG A 35 -4.46 -9.23 11.05
C ARG A 35 -2.96 -9.41 11.22
N GLN A 36 -2.47 -9.52 12.45
CA GLN A 36 -1.07 -9.82 12.73
C GLN A 36 -0.66 -11.19 12.18
N LYS A 37 -1.52 -12.21 12.33
CA LYS A 37 -1.29 -13.54 11.76
C LYS A 37 -1.26 -13.52 10.23
N GLU A 38 -2.24 -12.89 9.60
CA GLU A 38 -2.30 -12.71 8.13
C GLU A 38 -1.03 -12.01 7.61
N ARG A 39 -0.59 -10.98 8.31
CA ARG A 39 0.63 -10.24 8.01
C ARG A 39 1.87 -11.11 8.13
N SER A 40 2.03 -11.86 9.22
CA SER A 40 3.19 -12.74 9.41
C SER A 40 3.32 -13.72 8.25
N ILE A 41 2.21 -14.41 7.92
CA ILE A 41 2.18 -15.35 6.79
C ILE A 41 2.59 -14.67 5.48
N SER A 42 2.08 -13.45 5.25
CA SER A 42 2.40 -12.67 4.05
C SER A 42 3.88 -12.26 3.96
N LEU A 43 4.49 -11.88 5.09
CA LEU A 43 5.92 -11.57 5.18
C LEU A 43 6.78 -12.82 4.93
N ASP A 44 6.40 -13.95 5.52
CA ASP A 44 7.12 -15.23 5.35
C ASP A 44 7.08 -15.70 3.88
N MET A 45 5.91 -15.64 3.23
CA MET A 45 5.80 -15.93 1.79
C MET A 45 6.70 -15.05 0.92
N ALA A 46 6.76 -13.74 1.22
CA ALA A 46 7.61 -12.82 0.47
C ALA A 46 9.10 -13.10 0.72
N LYS A 47 9.46 -13.52 1.94
CA LYS A 47 10.82 -13.92 2.29
C LYS A 47 11.25 -15.18 1.54
N GLU A 48 10.44 -16.22 1.56
CA GLU A 48 10.69 -17.45 0.79
C GLU A 48 10.84 -17.17 -0.71
N SER A 49 9.99 -16.29 -1.26
CA SER A 49 10.08 -15.87 -2.66
C SER A 49 11.39 -15.12 -2.95
N ALA A 50 11.74 -14.17 -2.10
CA ALA A 50 12.97 -13.38 -2.22
C ALA A 50 14.23 -14.24 -2.14
N GLU A 51 14.25 -15.26 -1.28
CA GLU A 51 15.39 -16.18 -1.04
C GLU A 51 15.73 -17.07 -2.25
N LYS A 52 14.84 -17.20 -3.23
CA LYS A 52 15.12 -17.89 -4.51
C LYS A 52 16.22 -17.21 -5.35
N LEU A 53 16.62 -15.99 -5.00
CA LEU A 53 17.73 -15.26 -5.63
C LEU A 53 18.87 -15.06 -4.64
N ASN A 54 20.11 -15.20 -5.10
CA ASN A 54 21.28 -14.83 -4.30
C ASN A 54 21.55 -13.31 -4.35
N SER A 55 22.41 -12.81 -3.45
CA SER A 55 22.75 -11.38 -3.34
C SER A 55 23.32 -10.81 -4.64
N SER A 56 24.33 -11.49 -5.23
CA SER A 56 24.98 -11.06 -6.48
C SER A 56 23.96 -10.85 -7.61
N ARG A 57 23.00 -11.78 -7.76
CA ARG A 57 21.96 -11.68 -8.79
C ARG A 57 21.01 -10.51 -8.53
N ARG A 58 20.64 -10.24 -7.27
CA ARG A 58 19.81 -9.07 -6.90
C ARG A 58 20.51 -7.75 -7.24
N ASP A 59 21.84 -7.67 -7.08
CA ASP A 59 22.61 -6.48 -7.42
C ASP A 59 22.66 -6.20 -8.93
N GLU A 60 22.72 -7.25 -9.75
CA GLU A 60 22.59 -7.15 -11.21
C GLU A 60 21.17 -6.67 -11.60
N ILE A 61 20.14 -7.27 -11.02
CA ILE A 61 18.74 -6.90 -11.28
C ILE A 61 18.46 -5.46 -10.84
N ALA A 62 19.06 -4.99 -9.74
CA ALA A 62 18.95 -3.61 -9.28
C ALA A 62 19.54 -2.59 -10.28
N LYS A 63 20.43 -3.03 -11.17
CA LYS A 63 20.97 -2.24 -12.30
C LYS A 63 20.16 -2.45 -13.59
N TRP A 64 18.94 -2.98 -13.48
CA TRP A 64 18.05 -3.31 -14.59
C TRP A 64 18.55 -4.42 -15.51
N ASN A 65 19.44 -5.30 -15.02
CA ASN A 65 19.84 -6.52 -15.73
C ASN A 65 19.08 -7.74 -15.20
N PHE A 66 17.94 -8.05 -15.80
CA PHE A 66 17.07 -9.16 -15.43
C PHE A 66 16.64 -9.97 -16.66
N LYS A 67 16.35 -11.25 -16.45
CA LYS A 67 15.88 -12.22 -17.47
C LYS A 67 14.37 -12.23 -17.58
N ASP A 68 13.69 -12.20 -16.43
CA ASP A 68 12.24 -12.32 -16.35
C ASP A 68 11.67 -11.39 -15.25
N LEU A 69 10.36 -11.18 -15.26
CA LEU A 69 9.70 -10.30 -14.30
C LEU A 69 9.68 -10.85 -12.88
N ARG A 70 9.80 -12.18 -12.71
CA ARG A 70 9.90 -12.79 -11.38
C ARG A 70 11.21 -12.41 -10.69
N GLU A 71 12.30 -12.26 -11.45
CA GLU A 71 13.57 -11.78 -10.92
C GLU A 71 13.45 -10.36 -10.35
N VAL A 72 12.76 -9.46 -11.05
CA VAL A 72 12.49 -8.09 -10.58
C VAL A 72 11.61 -8.12 -9.33
N LEU A 73 10.50 -8.87 -9.39
CA LEU A 73 9.58 -9.08 -8.28
C LEU A 73 10.31 -9.55 -7.00
N ARG A 74 11.08 -10.63 -7.08
CA ARG A 74 11.80 -11.22 -5.93
C ARG A 74 12.88 -10.28 -5.38
N THR A 75 13.55 -9.56 -6.27
CA THR A 75 14.53 -8.54 -5.86
C THR A 75 13.87 -7.41 -5.09
N TYR A 76 12.70 -6.94 -5.54
CA TYR A 76 11.98 -5.88 -4.84
C TYR A 76 11.21 -6.37 -3.61
N GLN A 77 10.80 -7.65 -3.54
CA GLN A 77 10.35 -8.25 -2.27
C GLN A 77 11.46 -8.23 -1.22
N TRP A 78 12.68 -8.60 -1.62
CA TRP A 78 13.84 -8.51 -0.72
C TRP A 78 14.08 -7.07 -0.25
N LYS A 79 14.12 -6.10 -1.17
CA LYS A 79 14.30 -4.68 -0.81
C LYS A 79 13.17 -4.16 0.07
N ALA A 80 11.93 -4.55 -0.21
CA ALA A 80 10.76 -4.19 0.58
C ALA A 80 10.85 -4.76 2.00
N LEU A 81 11.26 -6.02 2.17
CA LEU A 81 11.50 -6.62 3.49
C LEU A 81 12.60 -5.86 4.27
N GLN A 82 13.69 -5.47 3.60
CA GLN A 82 14.74 -4.66 4.23
C GLN A 82 14.27 -3.26 4.63
N ALA A 83 13.47 -2.61 3.80
CA ALA A 83 12.81 -1.36 4.14
C ALA A 83 11.84 -1.56 5.32
N HIS A 84 11.15 -2.69 5.33
CA HIS A 84 10.16 -3.02 6.33
C HIS A 84 10.76 -3.20 7.72
N GLU A 85 11.86 -3.93 7.82
CA GLU A 85 12.60 -4.13 9.07
C GLU A 85 13.02 -2.79 9.72
N LYS A 86 13.34 -1.80 8.89
CA LYS A 86 13.74 -0.46 9.36
C LYS A 86 12.56 0.39 9.80
N THR A 87 11.43 0.32 9.08
CA THR A 87 10.37 1.33 9.13
C THR A 87 9.01 0.82 9.60
N ASN A 88 8.78 -0.49 9.62
CA ASN A 88 7.46 -1.08 9.87
C ASN A 88 6.37 -0.58 8.90
N CYS A 89 6.70 -0.39 7.61
CA CYS A 89 5.77 0.16 6.61
C CYS A 89 4.75 -0.83 6.00
N ILE A 90 5.11 -2.10 5.80
CA ILE A 90 4.33 -3.13 5.10
C ILE A 90 3.32 -3.83 6.01
N THR A 91 2.08 -3.95 5.54
CA THR A 91 1.00 -4.74 6.12
C THR A 91 0.88 -6.09 5.41
N LEU A 92 0.90 -6.13 4.07
CA LEU A 92 0.75 -7.35 3.26
C LEU A 92 1.52 -7.24 1.93
N PHE A 93 1.99 -8.39 1.45
CA PHE A 93 2.40 -8.63 0.07
C PHE A 93 1.25 -9.26 -0.73
N ILE A 94 1.19 -8.95 -2.02
CA ILE A 94 0.18 -9.52 -2.93
C ILE A 94 0.58 -10.95 -3.29
N GLN A 95 -0.25 -11.93 -2.94
CA GLN A 95 0.07 -13.36 -3.07
C GLN A 95 0.17 -13.80 -4.54
N GLU A 96 -0.66 -13.24 -5.41
CA GLU A 96 -0.73 -13.57 -6.83
C GLU A 96 0.39 -12.92 -7.67
N ALA A 97 1.25 -12.09 -7.04
CA ALA A 97 2.30 -11.34 -7.71
C ALA A 97 3.24 -12.23 -8.56
N GLU A 98 3.66 -13.38 -8.04
CA GLU A 98 4.53 -14.32 -8.79
C GLU A 98 3.83 -14.89 -10.02
N GLN A 99 2.55 -15.25 -9.90
CA GLN A 99 1.76 -15.78 -11.00
C GLN A 99 1.56 -14.72 -12.08
N TRP A 100 1.25 -13.49 -11.68
CA TRP A 100 1.11 -12.37 -12.61
C TRP A 100 2.42 -12.08 -13.34
N ALA A 101 3.56 -12.02 -12.63
CA ALA A 101 4.85 -11.81 -13.27
C ALA A 101 5.13 -12.87 -14.36
N ALA A 102 4.90 -14.15 -14.05
CA ALA A 102 5.07 -15.24 -15.01
C ALA A 102 4.11 -15.15 -16.22
N GLU A 103 2.86 -14.78 -15.99
CA GLU A 103 1.87 -14.57 -17.06
C GLU A 103 2.30 -13.45 -18.01
N TRP A 104 2.83 -12.37 -17.45
CA TRP A 104 3.30 -11.22 -18.21
C TRP A 104 4.57 -11.49 -19.01
N ASP A 105 5.49 -12.28 -18.47
CA ASP A 105 6.63 -12.80 -19.23
C ASP A 105 6.15 -13.62 -20.43
N ARG A 106 5.12 -14.46 -20.25
CA ARG A 106 4.54 -15.26 -21.34
C ARG A 106 3.92 -14.39 -22.42
N LYS A 107 3.08 -13.42 -22.04
CA LYS A 107 2.48 -12.46 -22.98
C LYS A 107 3.54 -11.65 -23.74
N ALA A 108 4.59 -11.24 -23.05
CA ALA A 108 5.69 -10.51 -23.67
C ALA A 108 6.51 -11.34 -24.67
N ALA A 109 6.37 -12.66 -24.68
CA ALA A 109 6.97 -13.54 -25.66
C ALA A 109 6.11 -13.72 -26.93
N GLU A 110 4.84 -13.31 -26.90
CA GLU A 110 3.95 -13.38 -28.06
C GLU A 110 4.36 -12.38 -29.14
N SER A 111 4.32 -12.81 -30.41
CA SER A 111 4.63 -11.94 -31.55
C SER A 111 3.63 -10.79 -31.63
N GLY A 112 4.13 -9.56 -31.71
CA GLY A 112 3.30 -8.35 -31.77
C GLY A 112 2.88 -7.78 -30.41
N PHE A 113 3.26 -8.42 -29.29
CA PHE A 113 2.99 -7.86 -27.97
C PHE A 113 3.82 -6.59 -27.72
N ARG A 114 3.15 -5.44 -27.56
CA ARG A 114 3.82 -4.18 -27.20
C ARG A 114 3.87 -4.05 -25.69
N LYS A 115 5.10 -4.12 -25.14
CA LYS A 115 5.32 -3.87 -23.72
C LYS A 115 4.83 -2.48 -23.33
N PRO A 116 4.02 -2.38 -22.27
CA PRO A 116 3.54 -1.09 -21.79
C PRO A 116 4.61 -0.29 -21.03
N ALA A 117 4.34 1.00 -20.81
CA ALA A 117 5.31 1.95 -20.28
C ALA A 117 5.93 1.57 -18.92
N PHE A 118 5.16 0.94 -18.03
CA PHE A 118 5.66 0.51 -16.71
C PHE A 118 5.86 -1.01 -16.60
N PHE A 119 6.03 -1.70 -17.73
CA PHE A 119 6.24 -3.15 -17.74
C PHE A 119 7.45 -3.53 -16.88
N GLY A 120 7.23 -4.37 -15.88
CA GLY A 120 8.30 -4.76 -14.94
C GLY A 120 8.61 -3.77 -13.83
N ILE A 121 7.97 -2.60 -13.78
CA ILE A 121 8.22 -1.62 -12.72
C ILE A 121 7.49 -2.04 -11.43
N PRO A 122 8.20 -2.19 -10.29
CA PRO A 122 7.59 -2.44 -9.00
C PRO A 122 6.74 -1.26 -8.52
N ILE A 123 5.48 -1.54 -8.14
CA ILE A 123 4.52 -0.55 -7.65
C ILE A 123 3.87 -1.02 -6.35
N SER A 124 3.96 -0.18 -5.31
CA SER A 124 3.31 -0.37 -4.01
C SER A 124 2.00 0.44 -3.91
N LEU A 125 1.10 0.02 -3.02
CA LEU A 125 -0.26 0.56 -2.93
C LEU A 125 -0.66 0.81 -1.47
N LYS A 126 -1.26 1.97 -1.19
CA LYS A 126 -1.90 2.22 0.11
C LYS A 126 -3.07 1.26 0.35
N GLU A 127 -3.30 0.88 1.62
CA GLU A 127 -4.31 -0.12 2.00
C GLU A 127 -5.74 0.18 1.59
N CYS A 128 -6.16 1.44 1.74
CA CYS A 128 -7.52 1.86 1.46
C CYS A 128 -7.79 2.01 -0.05
N ILE A 129 -6.79 1.71 -0.88
CA ILE A 129 -6.90 1.67 -2.34
C ILE A 129 -7.24 0.23 -2.80
N SER A 130 -7.63 -0.64 -1.87
CA SER A 130 -8.00 -2.04 -2.12
C SER A 130 -9.12 -2.24 -3.14
N ASP A 131 -10.05 -1.29 -3.29
CA ASP A 131 -11.14 -1.44 -4.27
C ASP A 131 -10.70 -1.14 -5.71
N LEU A 132 -9.57 -0.44 -5.88
CA LEU A 132 -8.94 -0.40 -7.19
C LEU A 132 -8.39 -1.76 -7.61
N PHE A 133 -8.32 -2.82 -6.77
CA PHE A 133 -7.92 -4.16 -7.21
C PHE A 133 -8.78 -4.68 -8.39
N HIS A 134 -10.07 -4.33 -8.43
CA HIS A 134 -10.97 -4.67 -9.53
C HIS A 134 -10.71 -3.84 -10.79
N LEU A 135 -10.48 -2.52 -10.65
CA LEU A 135 -10.11 -1.63 -11.76
C LEU A 135 -8.70 -1.96 -12.32
N PHE A 136 -7.80 -2.36 -11.43
CA PHE A 136 -6.44 -2.78 -11.70
C PHE A 136 -6.41 -4.12 -12.41
N LYS A 137 -7.30 -5.08 -12.07
CA LYS A 137 -7.42 -6.36 -12.77
C LYS A 137 -7.60 -6.15 -14.28
N GLN A 138 -8.41 -5.20 -14.71
CA GLN A 138 -8.72 -5.02 -16.14
C GLN A 138 -7.75 -4.08 -16.86
N THR A 139 -7.16 -3.11 -16.16
CA THR A 139 -6.43 -2.01 -16.82
C THR A 139 -4.92 -1.97 -16.53
N PHE A 140 -4.50 -2.41 -15.34
CA PHE A 140 -3.09 -2.67 -15.02
C PHE A 140 -2.62 -4.04 -15.52
N LEU A 141 -3.50 -4.80 -16.16
CA LEU A 141 -3.20 -5.91 -17.08
C LEU A 141 -2.45 -5.47 -18.35
N ASN A 142 -2.27 -4.15 -18.51
CA ASN A 142 -1.47 -3.51 -19.53
C ASN A 142 -0.40 -2.57 -18.94
N LEU A 143 0.04 -2.68 -17.67
CA LEU A 143 1.06 -1.74 -17.19
C LEU A 143 2.14 -2.26 -16.22
N CYS A 144 1.96 -3.28 -15.36
CA CYS A 144 3.01 -3.60 -14.36
C CYS A 144 3.13 -5.06 -13.91
N SER A 145 4.36 -5.41 -13.53
CA SER A 145 4.68 -6.45 -12.54
C SER A 145 4.31 -5.95 -11.16
N ARG A 146 3.34 -6.59 -10.51
CA ARG A 146 2.80 -6.11 -9.24
C ARG A 146 3.65 -6.60 -8.06
N THR A 147 4.13 -5.69 -7.21
CA THR A 147 4.68 -5.93 -5.85
C THR A 147 5.03 -4.59 -5.20
N ALA A 148 5.01 -4.36 -3.88
CA ALA A 148 5.23 -5.30 -2.77
C ALA A 148 4.86 -4.75 -1.37
N ALA A 149 3.79 -3.96 -1.21
CA ALA A 149 3.31 -3.65 0.13
C ALA A 149 1.94 -3.00 0.09
N VAL A 150 1.11 -3.37 1.05
CA VAL A 150 0.02 -2.55 1.56
C VAL A 150 0.51 -1.83 2.82
N THR A 151 0.11 -0.59 3.13
CA THR A 151 0.74 0.17 4.24
C THR A 151 -0.24 0.96 5.11
N GLN A 152 -0.43 0.62 6.42
CA GLN A 152 -1.07 1.47 7.46
C GLN A 152 -1.12 0.93 8.93
N PHE A 153 -1.70 1.76 9.81
CA PHE A 153 -1.84 1.88 11.28
C PHE A 153 -2.23 0.66 12.12
N THR A 154 -2.83 -0.40 11.56
CA THR A 154 -3.35 -1.52 12.37
C THR A 154 -2.26 -2.49 12.86
N VAL A 155 -1.03 -2.32 12.37
CA VAL A 155 0.07 -3.27 12.56
C VAL A 155 1.30 -2.64 13.26
N GLY A 156 1.09 -1.49 13.91
CA GLY A 156 2.09 -0.72 14.63
C GLY A 156 2.43 0.63 13.97
N VAL A 157 3.36 1.37 14.56
CA VAL A 157 3.78 2.69 14.07
C VAL A 157 4.77 2.53 12.92
N THR A 158 4.58 3.28 11.84
CA THR A 158 5.56 3.40 10.75
C THR A 158 6.51 4.56 10.99
N ASN A 159 7.79 4.26 11.11
CA ASN A 159 8.84 5.24 11.37
C ASN A 159 9.46 5.76 10.06
N SER A 160 9.99 6.98 10.10
CA SER A 160 10.71 7.56 8.97
C SER A 160 12.02 6.80 8.71
N PRO A 161 12.34 6.46 7.45
CA PRO A 161 13.64 5.87 7.12
C PRO A 161 14.80 6.85 7.30
N LEU A 162 14.54 8.16 7.33
CA LEU A 162 15.55 9.20 7.56
C LEU A 162 15.94 9.32 9.04
N ASN A 163 14.99 9.04 9.94
CA ASN A 163 15.22 8.97 11.38
C ASN A 163 14.12 8.13 12.04
N ARG A 164 14.49 7.02 12.69
CA ARG A 164 13.55 6.06 13.30
C ARG A 164 12.73 6.63 14.46
N GLU A 165 13.17 7.74 15.04
CA GLU A 165 12.44 8.45 16.12
C GLU A 165 11.40 9.44 15.58
N ARG A 166 11.32 9.63 14.26
CA ARG A 166 10.39 10.57 13.63
C ARG A 166 9.30 9.84 12.85
N THR A 167 8.15 10.49 12.76
CA THR A 167 7.04 10.03 11.91
C THR A 167 7.42 10.13 10.43
N SER A 168 6.92 9.18 9.64
CA SER A 168 6.96 9.24 8.17
C SER A 168 5.87 10.15 7.57
N GLY A 169 5.05 10.79 8.41
CA GLY A 169 3.87 11.54 7.98
C GLY A 169 2.68 10.62 7.70
N GLY A 170 1.59 11.16 7.15
CA GLY A 170 0.41 10.36 6.89
C GLY A 170 -0.72 11.11 6.17
N SER A 171 -1.81 10.42 5.80
CA SER A 171 -2.08 9.01 6.11
C SER A 171 -1.37 7.98 5.21
N THR A 172 -0.66 8.41 4.17
CA THR A 172 0.11 7.52 3.28
C THR A 172 1.58 7.41 3.71
N GLY A 173 1.82 7.23 5.02
CA GLY A 173 3.17 7.24 5.61
C GLY A 173 4.00 6.02 5.20
N GLY A 174 3.40 4.84 5.12
CA GLY A 174 4.15 3.63 4.79
C GLY A 174 4.58 3.54 3.33
N GLU A 175 3.82 4.04 2.35
CA GLU A 175 4.34 4.17 0.98
C GLU A 175 5.56 5.10 0.94
N ALA A 176 5.45 6.26 1.60
CA ALA A 176 6.55 7.23 1.62
C ALA A 176 7.80 6.66 2.30
N ALA A 177 7.62 5.89 3.38
CA ALA A 177 8.71 5.20 4.08
C ALA A 177 9.31 4.07 3.23
N LEU A 178 8.47 3.27 2.56
CA LEU A 178 8.91 2.18 1.67
C LEU A 178 9.72 2.71 0.49
N LEU A 179 9.22 3.74 -0.18
CA LEU A 179 9.90 4.37 -1.31
C LEU A 179 11.21 5.03 -0.89
N ALA A 180 11.22 5.79 0.20
CA ALA A 180 12.42 6.45 0.70
C ALA A 180 13.48 5.44 1.18
N ALA A 181 13.07 4.26 1.65
CA ALA A 181 13.96 3.14 1.97
C ALA A 181 14.36 2.28 0.74
N GLY A 182 13.87 2.60 -0.46
CA GLY A 182 14.21 1.90 -1.70
C GLY A 182 13.51 0.54 -1.90
N GLY A 183 12.42 0.28 -1.17
CA GLY A 183 11.64 -0.95 -1.25
C GLY A 183 10.66 -1.01 -2.42
N SER A 184 10.40 0.11 -3.09
CA SER A 184 9.52 0.24 -4.26
C SER A 184 10.03 1.36 -5.17
N ILE A 185 9.56 1.42 -6.42
CA ILE A 185 9.89 2.50 -7.36
C ILE A 185 8.77 3.55 -7.41
N ILE A 186 7.52 3.08 -7.49
CA ILE A 186 6.32 3.93 -7.52
C ILE A 186 5.38 3.47 -6.41
N GLY A 187 4.81 4.42 -5.66
CA GLY A 187 3.75 4.16 -4.71
C GLY A 187 2.48 4.88 -5.13
N ILE A 188 1.32 4.28 -4.88
CA ILE A 188 0.03 4.94 -5.08
C ILE A 188 -0.59 5.26 -3.71
N GLY A 189 -0.79 6.55 -3.48
CA GLY A 189 -1.38 7.09 -2.27
C GLY A 189 -2.76 7.67 -2.49
N GLY A 190 -3.38 8.13 -1.39
CA GLY A 190 -4.65 8.87 -1.42
C GLY A 190 -4.56 10.13 -0.56
N ASP A 191 -5.05 11.26 -1.08
CA ASP A 191 -4.93 12.59 -0.48
C ASP A 191 -6.26 13.35 -0.53
N VAL A 192 -6.80 13.66 0.67
CA VAL A 192 -7.92 14.58 0.89
C VAL A 192 -7.39 15.93 1.38
N GLY A 193 -6.56 15.89 2.43
CA GLY A 193 -6.07 17.07 3.15
C GLY A 193 -4.55 17.17 3.22
N GLY A 194 -3.82 16.42 2.40
CA GLY A 194 -2.35 16.39 2.39
C GLY A 194 -1.75 14.99 2.48
N SER A 195 -2.56 13.93 2.50
CA SER A 195 -2.10 12.58 2.81
C SER A 195 -1.14 11.94 1.80
N ILE A 196 -0.88 12.55 0.64
CA ILE A 196 0.25 12.23 -0.25
C ILE A 196 1.40 13.23 0.00
N ARG A 197 1.07 14.52 0.00
CA ARG A 197 2.05 15.61 0.06
C ARG A 197 2.83 15.67 1.38
N ILE A 198 2.16 15.49 2.52
CA ILE A 198 2.74 15.50 3.87
C ILE A 198 3.77 14.38 4.03
N PRO A 199 3.44 13.09 3.81
CA PRO A 199 4.44 12.04 3.99
C PRO A 199 5.57 12.13 2.97
N CYS A 200 5.31 12.54 1.72
CA CYS A 200 6.37 12.84 0.75
C CYS A 200 7.33 13.94 1.24
N HIS A 201 6.79 15.02 1.80
CA HIS A 201 7.60 16.10 2.38
C HIS A 201 8.47 15.58 3.54
N PHE A 202 7.93 14.72 4.40
CA PHE A 202 8.65 14.21 5.57
C PHE A 202 9.75 13.20 5.23
N THR A 203 9.60 12.44 4.15
CA THR A 203 10.58 11.42 3.75
C THR A 203 11.45 11.81 2.56
N GLY A 204 11.30 13.02 2.02
CA GLY A 204 12.11 13.52 0.91
C GLY A 204 11.72 12.93 -0.46
N MET A 205 10.45 12.58 -0.63
CA MET A 205 9.90 11.99 -1.85
C MET A 205 9.09 13.01 -2.65
N ALA A 206 8.89 12.76 -3.94
CA ALA A 206 7.92 13.50 -4.74
C ALA A 206 6.54 12.83 -4.64
N GLY A 207 5.48 13.64 -4.63
CA GLY A 207 4.11 13.15 -4.61
C GLY A 207 3.15 14.16 -5.24
N ILE A 208 2.26 13.69 -6.11
CA ILE A 208 1.28 14.53 -6.77
C ILE A 208 -0.12 14.12 -6.31
N LYS A 209 -0.86 15.07 -5.72
CA LYS A 209 -2.32 14.98 -5.66
C LYS A 209 -2.89 15.62 -6.94
N PRO A 210 -3.46 14.86 -7.88
CA PRO A 210 -4.04 15.42 -9.08
C PRO A 210 -5.33 16.21 -8.78
N SER A 211 -5.86 16.86 -9.81
CA SER A 211 -7.22 17.41 -9.80
C SER A 211 -8.25 16.31 -9.52
N SER A 212 -9.37 16.69 -8.91
CA SER A 212 -10.43 15.75 -8.61
C SER A 212 -10.98 15.07 -9.87
N LEU A 213 -11.41 13.81 -9.74
CA LEU A 213 -11.92 12.98 -10.85
C LEU A 213 -10.88 12.63 -11.93
N ARG A 214 -9.59 12.91 -11.71
CA ARG A 214 -8.51 12.47 -12.61
C ARG A 214 -8.33 10.95 -12.62
N PHE A 215 -8.64 10.30 -11.50
CA PHE A 215 -8.75 8.85 -11.39
C PHE A 215 -10.23 8.48 -11.22
N SER A 216 -10.61 7.31 -11.72
CA SER A 216 -11.95 6.77 -11.48
C SER A 216 -12.11 6.42 -10.01
N HIS A 217 -13.11 7.01 -9.38
CA HIS A 217 -13.53 6.67 -8.01
C HIS A 217 -14.60 5.56 -7.99
N ARG A 218 -14.83 4.85 -9.11
CA ARG A 218 -15.76 3.72 -9.12
C ARG A 218 -15.31 2.71 -8.08
N ASN A 219 -16.22 2.39 -7.15
CA ASN A 219 -15.99 1.51 -6.00
C ASN A 219 -15.00 2.03 -4.93
N SER A 220 -14.53 3.29 -4.99
CA SER A 220 -13.71 3.87 -3.93
C SER A 220 -14.58 4.29 -2.74
N HIS A 221 -14.40 3.66 -1.59
CA HIS A 221 -15.11 4.02 -0.36
C HIS A 221 -14.42 5.22 0.30
N GLY A 222 -15.08 6.37 0.28
CA GLY A 222 -14.64 7.53 1.06
C GLY A 222 -14.58 7.20 2.56
N ALA A 223 -13.61 7.77 3.28
CA ALA A 223 -13.47 7.56 4.73
C ALA A 223 -14.69 8.00 5.55
N VAL A 224 -15.56 8.84 4.96
CA VAL A 224 -16.81 9.30 5.55
C VAL A 224 -17.94 9.12 4.53
N PRO A 225 -18.87 8.16 4.75
CA PRO A 225 -20.04 8.01 3.90
C PRO A 225 -20.88 9.29 3.83
N GLY A 226 -21.34 9.67 2.64
CA GLY A 226 -22.33 10.74 2.46
C GLY A 226 -21.82 12.19 2.47
N ARG A 227 -20.50 12.45 2.40
CA ARG A 227 -19.95 13.82 2.27
C ARG A 227 -19.27 14.06 0.91
N PRO A 228 -19.97 14.62 -0.10
CA PRO A 228 -19.46 14.71 -1.47
C PRO A 228 -18.56 15.93 -1.76
N LEU A 229 -18.35 16.86 -0.81
CA LEU A 229 -17.72 18.16 -1.13
C LEU A 229 -16.19 18.12 -1.24
N VAL A 230 -15.51 17.23 -0.50
CA VAL A 230 -14.03 17.11 -0.55
C VAL A 230 -13.66 15.63 -0.63
N ASN A 231 -13.45 15.16 -1.85
CA ASN A 231 -13.13 13.76 -2.11
C ASN A 231 -11.63 13.49 -1.95
N ALA A 232 -11.31 12.26 -1.56
CA ALA A 232 -9.94 11.76 -1.64
C ALA A 232 -9.55 11.63 -3.11
N ASN A 233 -8.31 11.98 -3.44
CA ASN A 233 -7.75 11.73 -4.75
C ASN A 233 -6.52 10.85 -4.66
N GLU A 234 -6.51 9.81 -5.47
CA GLU A 234 -5.38 8.93 -5.66
C GLU A 234 -4.29 9.64 -6.46
N GLY A 235 -3.04 9.30 -6.21
CA GLY A 235 -1.93 9.94 -6.91
C GLY A 235 -0.60 9.20 -6.72
N PRO A 236 0.34 9.38 -7.67
CA PRO A 236 1.63 8.73 -7.61
C PRO A 236 2.59 9.41 -6.63
N MET A 237 3.44 8.59 -6.04
CA MET A 237 4.57 8.93 -5.19
C MET A 237 5.80 8.24 -5.76
N ALA A 238 6.92 8.96 -5.89
CA ALA A 238 8.17 8.44 -6.45
C ALA A 238 9.36 9.27 -6.00
N LYS A 239 10.58 8.79 -6.25
CA LYS A 239 11.83 9.49 -5.86
C LYS A 239 11.98 10.86 -6.51
N ASP A 240 11.46 11.00 -7.73
CA ASP A 240 11.50 12.24 -8.49
C ASP A 240 10.12 12.60 -9.06
N ILE A 241 9.93 13.90 -9.31
CA ILE A 241 8.68 14.43 -9.84
C ILE A 241 8.43 13.97 -11.28
N LYS A 242 9.48 13.67 -12.04
CA LYS A 242 9.38 13.25 -13.43
C LYS A 242 8.64 11.92 -13.53
N THR A 243 8.97 10.97 -12.67
CA THR A 243 8.31 9.66 -12.58
C THR A 243 6.83 9.81 -12.25
N CYS A 244 6.47 10.68 -11.30
CA CYS A 244 5.07 10.99 -11.01
C CYS A 244 4.32 11.56 -12.23
N VAL A 245 4.96 12.45 -12.98
CA VAL A 245 4.38 13.07 -14.18
C VAL A 245 4.20 12.04 -15.30
N GLU A 246 5.22 11.22 -15.58
CA GLU A 246 5.12 10.16 -16.59
C GLU A 246 4.02 9.15 -16.22
N PHE A 247 3.91 8.78 -14.94
CA PHE A 247 2.83 7.91 -14.47
C PHE A 247 1.44 8.51 -14.79
N LEU A 248 1.24 9.80 -14.52
CA LEU A 248 -0.04 10.47 -14.79
C LEU A 248 -0.34 10.64 -16.29
N LYS A 249 0.67 10.66 -17.15
CA LYS A 249 0.49 10.69 -18.62
C LYS A 249 -0.01 9.35 -19.13
N GLU A 250 0.61 8.26 -18.71
CA GLU A 250 0.27 6.90 -19.14
C GLU A 250 -1.11 6.46 -18.63
N VAL A 251 -1.43 6.78 -17.37
CA VAL A 251 -2.77 6.49 -16.82
C VAL A 251 -3.88 7.19 -17.61
N ARG A 252 -3.61 8.35 -18.21
CA ARG A 252 -4.58 9.07 -19.05
C ARG A 252 -4.82 8.35 -20.39
N SER A 253 -3.81 7.67 -20.94
CA SER A 253 -3.95 6.97 -22.22
C SER A 253 -4.64 5.62 -22.13
N LEU A 254 -4.79 5.09 -20.92
CA LEU A 254 -5.66 3.97 -20.64
C LEU A 254 -7.06 4.56 -20.43
N ASP A 255 -8.07 4.10 -21.16
CA ASP A 255 -9.48 4.53 -21.00
C ASP A 255 -10.03 4.11 -19.61
N LEU A 256 -9.53 4.75 -18.57
CA LEU A 256 -9.76 4.52 -17.15
C LEU A 256 -10.79 5.49 -16.56
N ILE A 257 -11.39 6.35 -17.40
CA ILE A 257 -12.32 7.43 -17.03
C ILE A 257 -13.75 6.97 -17.32
#